data_AF-A0A7J6UCJ2-F1
#
_entry.id   AF-A0A7J6UCJ2-F1
#
_cell.length_a   1.000
_cell.length_b   1.000
_cell.length_c   1.000
_cell.angle_alpha   90.00
_cell.angle_beta   90.00
_cell.angle_gamma   90.00
#
_symmetry.space_group_name_H-M   'P 1'
#
loop_
_entity.id
_entity.type
_entity.pdbx_description
1 polymer ?
#
loop_
_entity_poly.entity_id
_entity_poly.type
_entity_poly.pdbx_seq_one_letter_code
_entity_poly.pdbx_strand_id
1 'polypeptide(L)'
;MVVAFASSVNSSWLPGAESRIEVAVGDETFHATGLTVVEENWLEVYPYVKWKGSTELPPVVLHQRVRVTELMMSSGMTEPPELLSEAELIDLMDKNHIGTDATMHEHIATIENRGYASRTPGGRFSPSELGVALVQGFGAFQNLHGRDGDFRLHLAAPRLRAQMEADMDLVARGAKTKDTMVAACLTTMRQIYVMVSEGPQPIDREMRRLEVEQQQFLAANPGEGLDEEGRDTEGRGEEEGEGGSIEGGAEEGRERA
;
A
#
# COMPACT_ATOMS: atom_id res chain seq x y z
N MET A 1 34.89 -16.66 -29.16
CA MET A 1 34.28 -15.92 -30.30
C MET A 1 32.78 -16.07 -30.15
N VAL A 2 32.07 -14.99 -29.83
CA VAL A 2 30.63 -15.01 -29.54
C VAL A 2 29.89 -14.67 -30.82
N VAL A 3 28.84 -15.42 -31.14
CA VAL A 3 28.00 -15.19 -32.32
C VAL A 3 26.63 -14.77 -31.79
N ALA A 4 26.25 -13.51 -31.98
CA ALA A 4 24.87 -13.10 -31.72
C ALA A 4 24.00 -13.56 -32.90
N PHE A 5 22.79 -13.98 -32.57
CA PHE A 5 21.77 -14.37 -33.53
C PHE A 5 20.54 -13.53 -33.22
N ALA A 6 20.32 -12.42 -33.94
CA ALA A 6 19.06 -11.68 -33.82
C ALA A 6 17.94 -12.57 -34.36
N SER A 7 17.07 -13.13 -33.51
CA SER A 7 16.14 -14.19 -33.94
C SER A 7 14.78 -13.70 -34.44
N SER A 8 14.37 -12.44 -34.22
CA SER A 8 13.08 -11.93 -34.73
C SER A 8 12.96 -10.42 -34.51
N VAL A 9 12.61 -9.68 -35.56
CA VAL A 9 12.06 -8.32 -35.45
C VAL A 9 10.55 -8.46 -35.63
N ASN A 10 9.79 -8.55 -34.54
CA ASN A 10 8.34 -8.69 -34.61
C ASN A 10 7.69 -7.32 -34.41
N SER A 11 7.31 -6.67 -35.51
CA SER A 11 6.54 -5.43 -35.49
C SER A 11 5.08 -5.75 -35.11
N SER A 12 4.76 -5.68 -33.82
CA SER A 12 3.42 -5.89 -33.31
C SER A 12 2.64 -4.57 -33.29
N TRP A 13 1.39 -4.62 -33.77
CA TRP A 13 0.48 -3.50 -34.01
C TRP A 13 0.02 -2.80 -32.73
N LEU A 14 0.83 -1.85 -32.24
CA LEU A 14 0.45 -0.78 -31.32
C LEU A 14 1.20 0.50 -31.77
N PRO A 15 0.80 1.72 -31.36
CA PRO A 15 1.46 2.99 -31.77
C PRO A 15 2.87 3.20 -31.18
N GLY A 16 3.62 2.11 -30.99
CA GLY A 16 5.05 2.07 -30.70
C GLY A 16 5.64 0.81 -31.33
N ALA A 17 6.85 0.92 -31.88
CA ALA A 17 7.59 -0.21 -32.42
C ALA A 17 8.40 -0.86 -31.30
N GLU A 18 8.07 -2.12 -30.96
CA GLU A 18 8.91 -2.94 -30.09
C GLU A 18 9.95 -3.69 -30.94
N SER A 19 11.21 -3.61 -30.53
CA SER A 19 12.32 -4.37 -31.10
C SER A 19 12.91 -5.28 -30.04
N ARG A 20 13.19 -6.54 -30.40
CA ARG A 20 13.83 -7.51 -29.52
C ARG A 20 15.08 -8.05 -30.18
N ILE A 21 16.20 -8.03 -29.46
CA ILE A 21 17.47 -8.62 -29.90
C ILE A 21 17.79 -9.77 -28.97
N GLU A 22 18.14 -10.93 -29.54
CA GLU A 22 18.61 -12.09 -28.80
C GLU A 22 20.09 -12.34 -29.11
N VAL A 23 20.84 -12.72 -28.09
CA VAL A 23 22.29 -12.95 -28.17
C VAL A 23 22.62 -14.25 -27.46
N ALA A 24 23.22 -15.18 -28.19
CA ALA A 24 23.74 -16.43 -27.62
C ALA A 24 25.20 -16.22 -27.18
N VAL A 25 25.51 -16.56 -25.92
CA VAL A 25 26.86 -16.51 -25.36
C VAL A 25 27.17 -17.89 -24.76
N GLY A 26 27.90 -18.73 -25.50
CA GLY A 26 28.09 -20.13 -25.10
C GLY A 26 26.76 -20.88 -25.17
N ASP A 27 26.35 -21.48 -24.05
CA ASP A 27 25.07 -22.21 -23.92
C ASP A 27 23.93 -21.35 -23.34
N GLU A 28 24.20 -20.08 -23.02
CA GLU A 28 23.22 -19.15 -22.44
C GLU A 28 22.68 -18.16 -23.49
N THR A 29 21.41 -17.77 -23.34
CA THR A 29 20.74 -16.81 -24.22
C THR A 29 20.32 -15.58 -23.43
N PHE A 30 20.73 -14.42 -23.92
CA PHE A 30 20.38 -13.11 -23.39
C PHE A 30 19.46 -12.39 -24.37
N HIS A 31 18.61 -11.50 -23.86
CA HIS A 31 17.74 -10.69 -24.70
C HIS A 31 17.76 -9.23 -24.25
N ALA A 32 17.55 -8.33 -25.21
CA ALA A 32 17.31 -6.91 -24.98
C ALA A 32 16.03 -6.51 -25.71
N THR A 33 15.19 -5.73 -25.05
CA THR A 33 13.98 -5.15 -25.63
C THR A 33 14.13 -3.64 -25.69
N GLY A 34 13.66 -3.05 -26.78
CA GLY A 34 13.58 -1.61 -26.98
C GLY A 34 12.22 -1.25 -27.52
N LEU A 35 11.75 -0.08 -27.11
CA LEU A 35 10.47 0.46 -27.54
C LEU A 35 10.76 1.82 -28.20
N THR A 36 10.13 2.10 -29.33
CA THR A 36 10.19 3.41 -29.98
C THR A 36 8.77 3.92 -30.19
N VAL A 37 8.49 5.13 -29.72
CA VAL A 37 7.19 5.78 -29.94
C VAL A 37 7.12 6.26 -31.37
N VAL A 38 6.15 5.77 -32.15
CA VAL A 38 5.99 6.19 -33.55
C VAL A 38 5.05 7.38 -33.64
N GLU A 39 4.00 7.40 -32.83
CA GLU A 39 3.01 8.49 -32.77
C GLU A 39 2.59 8.72 -31.31
N GLU A 40 2.66 9.96 -30.83
CA GLU A 40 2.35 10.30 -29.44
C GLU A 40 0.84 10.31 -29.15
N ASN A 41 0.01 10.73 -30.11
CA ASN A 41 -1.45 10.71 -30.04
C ASN A 41 -1.99 11.27 -28.70
N TRP A 42 -2.70 10.48 -27.89
CA TRP A 42 -3.28 10.93 -26.62
C TRP A 42 -2.24 11.39 -25.60
N LEU A 43 -0.96 11.04 -25.77
CA LEU A 43 0.14 11.54 -24.94
C LEU A 43 0.38 13.04 -25.13
N GLU A 44 0.02 13.62 -26.29
CA GLU A 44 0.05 15.08 -26.49
C GLU A 44 -0.94 15.79 -25.54
N VAL A 45 -2.07 15.14 -25.26
CA VAL A 45 -3.15 15.70 -24.45
C VAL A 45 -3.00 15.35 -22.96
N TYR A 46 -2.32 14.25 -22.62
CA TYR A 46 -2.14 13.78 -21.24
C TYR A 46 -0.66 13.61 -20.85
N PRO A 47 0.06 14.73 -20.62
CA PRO A 47 1.53 14.75 -20.44
C PRO A 47 2.02 14.21 -19.08
N TYR A 48 1.11 13.76 -18.22
CA TYR A 48 1.42 13.22 -16.90
C TYR A 48 1.96 11.78 -16.96
N VAL A 49 1.69 11.06 -18.05
CA VAL A 49 2.25 9.74 -18.31
C VAL A 49 3.52 9.91 -19.13
N LYS A 50 4.68 9.87 -18.47
CA LYS A 50 5.97 9.82 -19.17
C LYS A 50 6.27 8.38 -19.55
N TRP A 51 6.38 8.11 -20.85
CA TRP A 51 6.74 6.78 -21.34
C TRP A 51 8.22 6.49 -21.03
N LYS A 52 8.49 5.96 -19.83
CA LYS A 52 9.82 5.51 -19.42
C LYS A 52 10.07 4.15 -20.05
N GLY A 53 10.69 4.15 -21.23
CA GLY A 53 10.98 2.92 -21.96
C GLY A 53 11.43 3.12 -23.40
N SER A 54 11.52 4.36 -23.89
CA SER A 54 12.06 4.63 -25.23
C SER A 54 13.58 4.39 -25.28
N THR A 55 13.98 3.14 -25.20
CA THR A 55 15.35 2.70 -25.46
C THR A 55 15.38 2.19 -26.88
N GLU A 56 15.86 3.03 -27.79
CA GLU A 56 16.16 2.59 -29.15
C GLU A 56 17.30 1.58 -29.10
N LEU A 57 17.05 0.39 -29.64
CA LEU A 57 18.11 -0.60 -29.80
C LEU A 57 18.93 -0.26 -31.04
N PRO A 58 20.25 -0.49 -31.00
CA PRO A 58 21.09 -0.29 -32.18
C PRO A 58 20.67 -1.24 -33.31
N PRO A 59 20.75 -0.81 -34.56
CA PRO A 59 20.44 -1.67 -35.70
C PRO A 59 21.45 -2.83 -35.74
N VAL A 60 20.93 -4.06 -35.71
CA VAL A 60 21.72 -5.30 -35.80
C VAL A 60 21.21 -6.18 -36.92
N VAL A 61 22.12 -6.87 -37.59
CA VAL A 61 21.79 -7.83 -38.65
C VAL A 61 21.73 -9.23 -38.07
N LEU A 62 20.80 -10.04 -38.58
CA LEU A 62 20.76 -11.49 -38.35
C LEU A 62 22.15 -12.10 -38.53
N HIS A 63 22.63 -12.84 -37.52
CA HIS A 63 23.95 -13.50 -37.48
C HIS A 63 25.16 -12.57 -37.35
N GLN A 64 24.97 -11.29 -37.01
CA GLN A 64 26.06 -10.36 -36.73
C GLN A 64 26.84 -10.81 -35.48
N ARG A 65 28.17 -10.87 -35.56
CA ARG A 65 29.01 -11.16 -34.40
C ARG A 65 29.17 -9.90 -33.55
N VAL A 66 28.86 -10.00 -32.26
CA VAL A 66 29.07 -8.94 -31.28
C VAL A 66 30.14 -9.35 -30.29
N ARG A 67 30.92 -8.36 -29.83
CA ARG A 67 31.92 -8.56 -28.79
C ARG A 67 31.28 -8.31 -27.44
N VAL A 68 31.28 -9.32 -26.57
CA VAL A 68 30.89 -9.16 -25.17
C VAL A 68 32.02 -8.45 -24.44
N THR A 69 31.72 -7.29 -23.84
CA THR A 69 32.69 -6.48 -23.10
C THR A 69 32.77 -6.90 -21.64
N GLU A 70 31.62 -7.26 -21.05
CA GLU A 70 31.50 -7.59 -19.64
C GLU A 70 30.35 -8.60 -19.43
N LEU A 71 30.52 -9.51 -18.47
CA LEU A 71 29.48 -10.43 -17.98
C LEU A 71 29.47 -10.33 -16.47
N MET A 72 28.37 -9.84 -15.91
CA MET A 72 28.19 -9.68 -14.47
C MET A 72 27.05 -10.56 -13.98
N MET A 73 27.23 -11.17 -12.81
CA MET A 73 26.17 -11.85 -12.08
C MET A 73 25.76 -10.96 -10.91
N SER A 74 24.57 -10.35 -11.01
CA SER A 74 24.00 -9.57 -9.91
C SER A 74 23.31 -10.50 -8.91
N SER A 75 23.65 -10.35 -7.63
CA SER A 75 22.89 -10.93 -6.53
C SER A 75 21.84 -9.92 -6.08
N GLY A 76 20.57 -10.33 -6.02
CA GLY A 76 19.48 -9.55 -5.46
C GLY A 76 18.83 -10.29 -4.30
N MET A 77 18.21 -9.55 -3.38
CA MET A 77 17.32 -10.10 -2.36
C MET A 77 15.91 -9.59 -2.61
N THR A 78 14.90 -10.38 -2.23
CA THR A 78 13.51 -9.90 -2.26
C THR A 78 13.30 -8.88 -1.16
N GLU A 79 12.66 -7.77 -1.50
CA GLU A 79 12.25 -6.76 -0.52
C GLU A 79 10.83 -7.06 -0.02
N PRO A 80 10.52 -6.71 1.24
CA PRO A 80 9.15 -6.78 1.73
C PRO A 80 8.26 -5.82 0.92
N PRO A 81 6.97 -6.14 0.76
CA PRO A 81 6.04 -5.25 0.08
C PRO A 81 5.91 -3.92 0.83
N GLU A 82 5.71 -2.85 0.06
CA GLU A 82 5.46 -1.53 0.61
C GLU A 82 4.08 -1.48 1.32
N LEU A 83 3.94 -0.52 2.23
CA LEU A 83 2.65 -0.19 2.83
C LEU A 83 1.67 0.30 1.76
N LEU A 84 0.37 0.07 1.96
CA LEU A 84 -0.65 0.44 0.99
C LEU A 84 -0.78 1.96 0.87
N SER A 85 -0.74 2.46 -0.35
CA SER A 85 -1.27 3.78 -0.69
C SER A 85 -2.80 3.76 -0.73
N GLU A 86 -3.41 4.94 -0.78
CA GLU A 86 -4.87 5.07 -0.91
C GLU A 86 -5.41 4.48 -2.21
N ALA A 87 -4.72 4.69 -3.32
CA ALA A 87 -5.09 4.10 -4.59
C ALA A 87 -5.05 2.57 -4.54
N GLU A 88 -3.99 1.99 -3.96
CA GLU A 88 -3.87 0.53 -3.81
C GLU A 88 -4.95 -0.05 -2.88
N LEU A 89 -5.33 0.67 -1.83
CA LEU A 89 -6.41 0.25 -0.94
C LEU A 89 -7.77 0.31 -1.64
N ILE A 90 -8.07 1.38 -2.40
CA ILE A 90 -9.28 1.49 -3.21
C ILE A 90 -9.36 0.37 -4.25
N ASP A 91 -8.26 0.11 -4.96
CA ASP A 91 -8.16 -1.00 -5.90
C ASP A 91 -8.43 -2.35 -5.22
N LEU A 92 -7.93 -2.56 -4.00
CA LEU A 92 -8.19 -3.77 -3.23
C LEU A 92 -9.65 -3.86 -2.78
N MET A 93 -10.27 -2.74 -2.38
CA MET A 93 -11.67 -2.70 -2.00
C MET A 93 -12.58 -3.06 -3.18
N ASP A 94 -12.31 -2.49 -4.36
CA ASP A 94 -13.03 -2.78 -5.60
C ASP A 94 -12.85 -4.24 -6.05
N LYS A 95 -11.61 -4.74 -6.08
CA LYS A 95 -11.30 -6.14 -6.39
C LYS A 95 -11.98 -7.14 -5.45
N ASN A 96 -12.21 -6.75 -4.21
CA ASN A 96 -12.90 -7.58 -3.21
C ASN A 96 -14.40 -7.29 -3.12
N HIS A 97 -14.92 -6.39 -3.96
CA HIS A 97 -16.32 -5.99 -4.02
C HIS A 97 -16.86 -5.50 -2.67
N ILE A 98 -16.07 -4.67 -1.97
CA ILE A 98 -16.48 -4.03 -0.71
C ILE A 98 -16.48 -2.51 -0.85
N GLY A 99 -17.58 -1.88 -0.44
CA GLY A 99 -17.80 -0.46 -0.70
C GLY A 99 -18.12 -0.19 -2.17
N THR A 100 -18.60 1.02 -2.43
CA THR A 100 -18.89 1.53 -3.77
C THR A 100 -18.05 2.78 -4.01
N ASP A 101 -17.96 3.27 -5.25
CA ASP A 101 -17.27 4.52 -5.60
C ASP A 101 -17.68 5.69 -4.67
N ALA A 102 -18.94 5.70 -4.25
CA ALA A 102 -19.51 6.68 -3.34
C ALA A 102 -19.22 6.45 -1.83
N THR A 103 -18.70 5.29 -1.41
CA THR A 103 -18.53 4.97 0.03
C THR A 103 -17.13 4.53 0.44
N MET A 104 -16.25 4.17 -0.50
CA MET A 104 -14.89 3.71 -0.16
C MET A 104 -14.11 4.78 0.61
N HIS A 105 -14.19 6.04 0.18
CA HIS A 105 -13.53 7.17 0.85
C HIS A 105 -14.04 7.39 2.29
N GLU A 106 -15.34 7.20 2.54
CA GLU A 106 -15.91 7.31 3.89
C GLU A 106 -15.41 6.19 4.81
N HIS A 107 -15.29 4.96 4.30
CA HIS A 107 -14.74 3.83 5.04
C HIS A 107 -13.28 4.05 5.42
N ILE A 108 -12.47 4.56 4.48
CA ILE A 108 -11.07 4.92 4.71
C ILE A 108 -10.96 6.03 5.77
N ALA A 109 -11.70 7.12 5.62
CA ALA A 109 -11.72 8.20 6.61
C ALA A 109 -12.13 7.72 8.01
N THR A 110 -13.05 6.75 8.09
CA THR A 110 -13.49 6.19 9.38
C THR A 110 -12.38 5.45 10.10
N ILE A 111 -11.55 4.67 9.40
CA ILE A 111 -10.45 3.93 10.05
C ILE A 111 -9.32 4.87 10.51
N GLU A 112 -9.09 5.96 9.77
CA GLU A 112 -8.14 7.03 10.16
C GLU A 112 -8.65 7.79 11.39
N ASN A 113 -9.90 8.27 11.34
CA ASN A 113 -10.51 9.04 12.44
C ASN A 113 -10.62 8.25 13.74
N ARG A 114 -10.69 6.92 13.68
CA ARG A 114 -10.73 6.04 14.86
C ARG A 114 -9.34 5.61 15.34
N GLY A 115 -8.27 6.07 14.68
CA GLY A 115 -6.90 5.75 15.05
C GLY A 115 -6.50 4.29 14.79
N TYR A 116 -7.16 3.59 13.86
CA TYR A 116 -6.79 2.21 13.49
C TYR A 116 -5.66 2.18 12.47
N ALA A 117 -5.53 3.24 11.69
CA ALA A 117 -4.41 3.46 10.78
C ALA A 117 -4.12 4.97 10.72
N SER A 118 -2.90 5.31 10.37
CA SER A 118 -2.46 6.67 10.11
C SER A 118 -1.68 6.74 8.80
N ARG A 119 -1.48 7.94 8.27
CA ARG A 119 -0.63 8.15 7.10
C ARG A 119 0.80 8.41 7.53
N THR A 120 1.71 7.69 6.90
CA THR A 120 3.14 7.99 6.91
C THR A 120 3.42 9.32 6.19
N PRO A 121 4.60 9.93 6.36
CA PRO A 121 5.00 11.12 5.60
C PRO A 121 4.96 10.93 4.08
N GLY A 122 5.11 9.70 3.61
CA GLY A 122 4.96 9.32 2.19
C GLY A 122 3.52 9.08 1.73
N GLY A 123 2.51 9.36 2.56
CA GLY A 123 1.09 9.24 2.21
C GLY A 123 0.55 7.80 2.18
N ARG A 124 1.31 6.82 2.67
CA ARG A 124 0.90 5.40 2.78
C ARG A 124 0.31 5.09 4.15
N PHE A 125 -0.60 4.13 4.22
CA PHE A 125 -1.24 3.70 5.45
C PHE A 125 -0.32 2.82 6.30
N SER A 126 -0.05 3.28 7.52
CA SER A 126 0.54 2.47 8.58
C SER A 126 -0.56 2.08 9.57
N PRO A 127 -0.77 0.78 9.85
CA PRO A 127 -1.71 0.38 10.88
C PRO A 127 -1.18 0.79 12.26
N SER A 128 -2.08 1.19 13.16
CA SER A 128 -1.73 1.38 14.57
C SER A 128 -1.68 0.03 15.29
N GLU A 129 -1.04 -0.01 16.46
CA GLU A 129 -1.03 -1.21 17.31
C GLU A 129 -2.46 -1.68 17.62
N LEU A 130 -3.35 -0.74 17.95
CA LEU A 130 -4.78 -1.00 18.15
C LEU A 130 -5.45 -1.60 16.91
N GLY A 131 -5.17 -1.05 15.73
CA GLY A 131 -5.70 -1.57 14.46
C GLY A 131 -5.25 -3.01 14.20
N VAL A 132 -3.97 -3.31 14.43
CA VAL A 132 -3.41 -4.66 14.28
C VAL A 132 -4.07 -5.64 15.25
N ALA A 133 -4.18 -5.29 16.53
CA ALA A 133 -4.79 -6.15 17.54
C ALA A 133 -6.28 -6.42 17.27
N LEU A 134 -7.03 -5.42 16.82
CA LEU A 134 -8.43 -5.59 16.43
C LEU A 134 -8.57 -6.60 15.27
N VAL A 135 -7.77 -6.45 14.22
CA VAL A 135 -7.79 -7.35 13.06
C VAL A 135 -7.39 -8.77 13.48
N GLN A 136 -6.38 -8.93 14.34
CA GLN A 136 -5.95 -10.23 14.85
C GLN A 136 -7.01 -10.88 15.76
N GLY A 137 -7.59 -10.11 16.68
CA GLY A 137 -8.63 -10.56 17.60
C GLY A 137 -9.89 -11.01 16.87
N PHE A 138 -10.41 -10.19 15.95
CA PHE A 138 -11.56 -10.60 15.11
C PHE A 138 -11.19 -11.70 14.11
N GLY A 139 -9.94 -11.70 13.65
CA GLY A 139 -9.38 -12.71 12.77
C GLY A 139 -9.25 -14.08 13.43
N ALA A 140 -9.31 -14.21 14.75
CA ALA A 140 -9.22 -15.50 15.44
C ALA A 140 -10.52 -16.32 15.42
N PHE A 141 -11.66 -15.71 15.07
CA PHE A 141 -12.97 -16.37 15.03
C PHE A 141 -13.23 -17.22 13.78
N GLN A 142 -12.19 -17.69 13.08
CA GLN A 142 -12.24 -18.31 11.72
C GLN A 142 -13.02 -19.64 11.60
N ASN A 143 -13.62 -20.13 12.68
CA ASN A 143 -14.12 -21.51 12.80
C ASN A 143 -15.63 -21.60 13.02
N LEU A 144 -16.39 -20.61 12.57
CA LEU A 144 -17.82 -20.86 12.33
C LEU A 144 -17.94 -21.85 11.17
N HIS A 145 -18.59 -22.98 11.44
CA HIS A 145 -19.16 -23.81 10.39
C HIS A 145 -20.54 -23.20 10.07
N GLY A 146 -20.74 -22.76 8.83
CA GLY A 146 -22.10 -22.55 8.33
C GLY A 146 -22.93 -23.82 8.58
N ARG A 147 -24.26 -23.68 8.68
CA ARG A 147 -25.20 -24.79 8.92
C ARG A 147 -25.02 -25.98 7.95
N ASP A 148 -24.32 -25.76 6.83
CA ASP A 148 -24.02 -26.71 5.76
C ASP A 148 -22.50 -26.99 5.55
N GLY A 149 -21.61 -26.58 6.46
CA GLY A 149 -20.18 -26.93 6.44
C GLY A 149 -19.30 -26.20 5.41
N ASP A 150 -19.88 -25.38 4.53
CA ASP A 150 -19.16 -24.76 3.39
C ASP A 150 -18.62 -23.34 3.69
N PHE A 151 -19.13 -22.67 4.72
CA PHE A 151 -18.80 -21.27 4.99
C PHE A 151 -17.91 -21.13 6.24
N ARG A 152 -16.62 -20.82 6.02
CA ARG A 152 -15.72 -20.34 7.08
C ARG A 152 -15.87 -18.83 7.20
N LEU A 153 -16.55 -18.38 8.24
CA LEU A 153 -16.67 -16.95 8.49
C LEU A 153 -15.34 -16.40 9.05
N HIS A 154 -14.76 -15.42 8.36
CA HIS A 154 -13.60 -14.67 8.82
C HIS A 154 -14.00 -13.20 8.93
N LEU A 155 -14.17 -12.70 10.16
CA LEU A 155 -14.77 -11.39 10.43
C LEU A 155 -13.94 -10.22 9.89
N ALA A 156 -12.62 -10.36 9.84
CA ALA A 156 -11.73 -9.36 9.25
C ALA A 156 -11.51 -9.53 7.73
N ALA A 157 -12.15 -10.53 7.10
CA ALA A 157 -12.03 -10.73 5.65
C ALA A 157 -13.20 -10.04 4.92
N PRO A 158 -13.01 -9.58 3.69
CA PRO A 158 -14.03 -8.82 2.96
C PRO A 158 -15.26 -9.65 2.55
N ARG A 159 -15.16 -10.99 2.58
CA ARG A 159 -16.18 -11.91 2.03
C ARG A 159 -17.61 -11.66 2.52
N LEU A 160 -17.80 -11.52 3.84
CA LEU A 160 -19.14 -11.30 4.41
C LEU A 160 -19.72 -9.97 3.90
N ARG A 161 -18.90 -8.92 3.87
CA ARG A 161 -19.31 -7.61 3.39
C ARG A 161 -19.65 -7.67 1.90
N ALA A 162 -18.80 -8.28 1.08
CA ALA A 162 -19.03 -8.44 -0.34
C ALA A 162 -20.35 -9.17 -0.65
N GLN A 163 -20.67 -10.20 0.14
CA GLN A 163 -21.94 -10.91 0.02
C GLN A 163 -23.14 -10.01 0.36
N MET A 164 -23.01 -9.10 1.34
CA MET A 164 -24.05 -8.13 1.68
C MET A 164 -24.23 -7.07 0.59
N GLU A 165 -23.14 -6.57 -0.01
CA GLU A 165 -23.19 -5.66 -1.16
C GLU A 165 -23.91 -6.32 -2.35
N ALA A 166 -23.53 -7.56 -2.68
CA ALA A 166 -24.18 -8.33 -3.74
C ALA A 166 -25.68 -8.57 -3.47
N ASP A 167 -26.06 -8.82 -2.22
CA ASP A 167 -27.46 -8.93 -1.81
C ASP A 167 -28.23 -7.62 -1.97
N MET A 168 -27.60 -6.47 -1.63
CA MET A 168 -28.19 -5.15 -1.84
C MET A 168 -28.38 -4.84 -3.32
N ASP A 169 -27.43 -5.25 -4.17
CA ASP A 169 -27.54 -5.17 -5.63
C ASP A 169 -28.73 -5.97 -6.17
N LEU A 170 -28.96 -7.18 -5.65
CA LEU A 170 -30.14 -7.98 -6.03
C LEU A 170 -31.45 -7.30 -5.65
N VAL A 171 -31.49 -6.60 -4.51
CA VAL A 171 -32.64 -5.78 -4.10
C VAL A 171 -32.82 -4.60 -5.06
N ALA A 172 -31.74 -3.89 -5.40
CA ALA A 172 -31.78 -2.76 -6.33
C ALA A 172 -32.30 -3.16 -7.72
N ARG A 173 -31.97 -4.37 -8.18
CA ARG A 173 -32.46 -4.93 -9.47
C ARG A 173 -33.84 -5.58 -9.38
N GLY A 174 -34.45 -5.63 -8.19
CA GLY A 174 -35.77 -6.25 -7.97
C GLY A 174 -35.79 -7.78 -7.95
N ALA A 175 -34.63 -8.43 -7.91
CA ALA A 175 -34.49 -9.90 -7.87
C ALA A 175 -34.62 -10.48 -6.46
N LYS A 176 -34.45 -9.65 -5.42
CA LYS A 176 -34.60 -10.01 -4.00
C LYS A 176 -35.46 -8.95 -3.31
N THR A 177 -36.29 -9.32 -2.33
CA THR A 177 -37.05 -8.33 -1.57
C THR A 177 -36.22 -7.76 -0.43
N LYS A 178 -36.46 -6.49 -0.08
CA LYS A 178 -35.80 -5.85 1.07
C LYS A 178 -35.98 -6.66 2.35
N ASP A 179 -37.20 -7.11 2.64
CA ASP A 179 -37.50 -7.81 3.89
C ASP A 179 -36.75 -9.14 4.01
N THR A 180 -36.62 -9.89 2.92
CA THR A 180 -35.87 -11.16 2.92
C THR A 180 -34.36 -10.91 3.09
N MET A 181 -33.81 -9.89 2.45
CA MET A 181 -32.42 -9.48 2.61
C MET A 181 -32.12 -9.04 4.05
N VAL A 182 -32.95 -8.16 4.63
CA VAL A 182 -32.78 -7.66 6.00
C VAL A 182 -32.89 -8.81 7.01
N ALA A 183 -33.86 -9.70 6.86
CA ALA A 183 -34.02 -10.85 7.76
C ALA A 183 -32.80 -11.80 7.71
N ALA A 184 -32.25 -12.07 6.53
CA ALA A 184 -31.04 -12.88 6.37
C ALA A 184 -29.81 -12.20 7.00
N CYS A 185 -29.65 -10.90 6.76
CA CYS A 185 -28.55 -10.11 7.32
C CYS A 185 -28.61 -10.09 8.86
N LEU A 186 -29.76 -9.80 9.44
CA LEU A 186 -29.96 -9.79 10.90
C LEU A 186 -29.73 -11.16 11.52
N THR A 187 -30.15 -12.23 10.85
CA THR A 187 -29.91 -13.60 11.33
C THR A 187 -28.41 -13.89 11.40
N THR A 188 -27.66 -13.50 10.36
CA THR A 188 -26.20 -13.67 10.31
C THR A 188 -25.51 -12.82 11.38
N MET A 189 -25.86 -11.54 11.48
CA MET A 189 -25.27 -10.63 12.48
C MET A 189 -25.57 -11.05 13.91
N ARG A 190 -26.76 -11.59 14.19
CA ARG A 190 -27.10 -12.13 15.51
C ARG A 190 -26.21 -13.31 15.89
N GLN A 191 -25.94 -14.22 14.96
CA GLN A 191 -25.06 -15.36 15.22
C GLN A 191 -23.63 -14.90 15.52
N ILE A 192 -23.12 -13.93 14.75
CA ILE A 192 -21.81 -13.31 14.98
C ILE A 192 -21.76 -12.67 16.36
N TYR A 193 -22.77 -11.88 16.71
CA TYR A 193 -22.84 -11.19 17.99
C TYR A 193 -22.79 -12.16 19.17
N VAL A 194 -23.64 -13.20 19.16
CA VAL A 194 -23.67 -14.21 20.23
C VAL A 194 -22.30 -14.85 20.38
N MET A 195 -21.69 -15.29 19.28
CA MET A 195 -20.37 -15.93 19.29
C MET A 195 -19.27 -15.02 19.85
N VAL A 196 -19.19 -13.77 19.43
CA VAL A 196 -18.20 -12.82 19.95
C VAL A 196 -18.47 -12.48 21.42
N SER A 197 -19.75 -12.34 21.81
CA SER A 197 -20.14 -11.98 23.18
C SER A 197 -19.92 -13.11 24.19
N GLU A 198 -20.11 -14.37 23.79
CA GLU A 198 -19.90 -15.54 24.65
C GLU A 198 -18.43 -16.00 24.64
N GLY A 199 -17.68 -15.66 23.58
CA GLY A 199 -16.28 -16.04 23.40
C GLY A 199 -15.33 -14.86 23.19
N PRO A 200 -15.26 -13.85 24.08
CA PRO A 200 -14.43 -12.66 23.86
C PRO A 200 -12.92 -12.91 24.01
N GLN A 201 -12.51 -14.12 24.43
CA GLN A 201 -11.13 -14.42 24.82
C GLN A 201 -10.08 -14.07 23.74
N PRO A 202 -10.34 -14.28 22.43
CA PRO A 202 -9.36 -13.89 21.41
C PRO A 202 -9.15 -12.37 21.34
N ILE A 203 -10.21 -11.58 21.50
CA ILE A 203 -10.12 -10.11 21.50
C ILE A 203 -9.43 -9.65 22.80
N ASP A 204 -9.89 -10.16 23.95
CA ASP A 204 -9.29 -9.86 25.26
C ASP A 204 -7.79 -10.14 25.31
N ARG A 205 -7.36 -11.22 24.66
CA ARG A 205 -5.95 -11.61 24.59
C ARG A 205 -5.13 -10.57 23.85
N GLU A 206 -5.56 -10.15 22.66
CA GLU A 206 -4.82 -9.17 21.87
C GLU A 206 -4.86 -7.78 22.52
N MET A 207 -5.99 -7.40 23.16
CA MET A 207 -6.08 -6.14 23.91
C MET A 207 -5.15 -6.11 25.12
N ARG A 208 -5.10 -7.18 25.93
CA ARG A 208 -4.16 -7.27 27.07
C ARG A 208 -2.71 -7.24 26.61
N ARG A 209 -2.41 -7.85 25.47
CA ARG A 209 -1.06 -7.83 24.90
C ARG A 209 -0.64 -6.39 24.61
N LEU A 210 -1.50 -5.60 23.97
CA LEU A 210 -1.24 -4.19 23.72
C LEU A 210 -1.03 -3.39 25.00
N GLU A 211 -1.87 -3.59 26.02
CA GLU A 211 -1.73 -2.90 27.30
C GLU A 211 -0.36 -3.15 27.95
N VAL A 212 0.12 -4.40 27.89
CA VAL A 212 1.44 -4.76 28.42
C VAL A 212 2.57 -4.14 27.61
N GLU A 213 2.48 -4.19 26.27
CA GLU A 213 3.47 -3.58 25.37
C GLU A 213 3.57 -2.07 25.61
N GLN A 214 2.44 -1.37 25.75
CA GLN A 214 2.42 0.07 26.08
C GLN A 214 2.99 0.36 27.47
N GLN A 215 2.63 -0.41 28.49
CA GLN A 215 3.18 -0.22 29.84
C GLN A 215 4.70 -0.42 29.87
N GLN A 216 5.22 -1.40 29.12
CA GLN A 216 6.65 -1.64 29.01
C GLN A 216 7.36 -0.50 28.26
N PHE A 217 6.75 0.02 27.20
CA PHE A 217 7.28 1.18 26.48
C PHE A 217 7.36 2.42 27.38
N LEU A 218 6.28 2.75 28.08
CA LEU A 218 6.23 3.88 29.03
C LEU A 218 7.22 3.70 30.18
N ALA A 219 7.40 2.47 30.68
CA ALA A 219 8.39 2.19 31.72
C ALA A 219 9.83 2.32 31.22
N ALA A 220 10.10 2.04 29.95
CA ALA A 220 11.40 2.21 29.32
C ALA A 220 11.70 3.68 28.97
N ASN A 221 10.66 4.48 28.70
CA ASN A 221 10.75 5.89 28.30
C ASN A 221 9.95 6.81 29.24
N PRO A 222 10.43 7.07 30.47
CA PRO A 222 9.67 7.77 31.52
C PRO A 222 9.40 9.27 31.25
N GLY A 223 9.76 9.81 30.09
CA GLY A 223 9.56 11.20 29.68
C GLY A 223 8.65 11.41 28.47
N GLU A 224 8.22 10.35 27.77
CA GLU A 224 7.30 10.42 26.64
C GLU A 224 5.90 10.02 27.10
N GLY A 225 5.19 10.95 27.72
CA GLY A 225 3.77 10.82 28.02
C GLY A 225 2.96 11.61 26.99
N LEU A 226 1.88 11.04 26.49
CA LEU A 226 0.88 11.77 25.70
C LEU A 226 0.23 12.84 26.59
N ASP A 227 0.20 14.09 26.15
CA ASP A 227 -0.62 15.14 26.77
C ASP A 227 -2.12 14.82 26.61
N GLU A 228 -3.00 15.45 27.38
CA GLU A 228 -4.46 15.19 27.37
C GLU A 228 -5.13 15.45 25.99
N GLU A 229 -4.37 15.92 24.99
CA GLU A 229 -4.80 16.20 23.63
C GLU A 229 -4.13 15.30 22.57
N GLY A 230 -3.29 14.34 22.96
CA GLY A 230 -2.69 13.37 22.04
C GLY A 230 -1.68 13.96 21.06
N ARG A 231 -0.92 14.98 21.47
CA ARG A 231 0.19 15.58 20.71
C ARG A 231 1.53 15.24 21.36
N ASP A 232 2.48 14.82 20.53
CA ASP A 232 3.84 14.54 20.96
C ASP A 232 4.49 15.81 21.53
N THR A 233 4.92 15.76 22.78
CA THR A 233 5.73 16.81 23.39
C THR A 233 7.18 16.62 22.95
N GLU A 234 7.53 17.07 21.74
CA GLU A 234 8.94 17.12 21.34
C GLU A 234 9.73 18.00 22.32
N GLY A 235 10.73 17.38 22.94
CA GLY A 235 11.67 18.01 23.86
C GLY A 235 12.43 19.15 23.18
N ARG A 236 12.20 20.37 23.67
CA ARG A 236 13.11 21.50 23.47
C ARG A 236 14.46 21.13 24.12
N GLY A 237 15.43 20.78 23.29
CA GLY A 237 16.83 20.79 23.70
C GLY A 237 17.23 22.21 24.09
N GLU A 238 17.67 22.37 25.34
CA GLU A 238 18.34 23.58 25.81
C GLU A 238 19.74 23.64 25.20
N GLU A 239 19.93 24.50 24.19
CA GLU A 239 21.27 24.98 23.83
C GLU A 239 21.72 26.02 24.86
N GLU A 240 22.45 25.58 25.88
CA GLU A 240 23.29 26.46 26.69
C GLU A 240 24.54 26.82 25.87
N GLY A 241 24.47 27.96 25.17
CA GLY A 241 25.60 28.59 24.50
C GLY A 241 26.41 29.45 25.47
N GLU A 242 27.67 29.05 25.67
CA GLU A 242 28.72 29.73 26.41
C GLU A 242 28.86 31.23 26.09
N GLY A 243 29.04 32.01 27.16
CA GLY A 243 29.38 33.43 27.11
C GLY A 243 30.77 33.70 26.52
N GLY A 244 30.82 34.66 25.62
CA GLY A 244 32.05 35.27 25.11
C GLY A 244 31.88 36.78 24.96
N SER A 245 32.33 37.51 25.97
CA SER A 245 32.41 38.98 26.02
C SER A 245 33.29 39.53 24.90
N ILE A 246 32.80 40.49 24.10
CA ILE A 246 33.65 41.51 23.47
C ILE A 246 32.97 42.88 23.54
N GLU A 247 33.80 43.84 23.97
CA GLU A 247 33.59 45.23 24.33
C GLU A 247 32.88 46.10 23.28
N GLY A 248 32.00 46.98 23.79
CA GLY A 248 31.52 48.15 23.06
C GLY A 248 32.50 49.32 23.21
N GLY A 249 33.05 49.77 22.08
CA GLY A 249 33.75 51.04 21.93
C GLY A 249 32.90 52.03 21.12
N ALA A 250 32.79 53.24 21.65
CA ALA A 250 31.98 54.35 21.16
C ALA A 250 32.60 55.11 19.98
N GLU A 251 31.77 55.64 19.08
CA GLU A 251 31.97 56.91 18.33
C GLU A 251 30.70 57.21 17.51
N GLU A 252 29.83 58.14 17.89
CA GLU A 252 29.83 59.58 17.55
C GLU A 252 29.75 59.93 16.04
N GLY A 253 28.56 60.37 15.60
CA GLY A 253 28.43 61.67 14.91
C GLY A 253 28.16 61.72 13.39
N ARG A 254 27.26 62.68 13.06
CA ARG A 254 26.99 63.36 11.76
C ARG A 254 26.09 62.63 10.76
N GLU A 255 24.84 63.04 10.54
CA GLU A 255 24.31 64.30 9.96
C GLU A 255 24.60 64.47 8.46
N ARG A 256 23.52 64.42 7.65
CA ARG A 256 23.12 65.32 6.54
C ARG A 256 22.02 64.60 5.73
N ALA A 257 20.79 65.11 5.78
CA ALA A 257 20.20 66.15 4.92
C ALA A 257 19.49 65.52 3.71
#